data_AF-A0A2N2D009-F1
#
_entry.id   AF-A0A2N2D009-F1
#
_cell.length_a   1.000
_cell.length_b   1.000
_cell.length_c   1.000
_cell.angle_alpha   90.00
_cell.angle_beta   90.00
_cell.angle_gamma   90.00
#
_symmetry.space_group_name_H-M   'P 1'
#
loop_
_entity.id
_entity.type
_entity.pdbx_description
1 polymer ?
#
loop_
_entity_poly.entity_id
_entity_poly.type
_entity_poly.pdbx_seq_one_letter_code
_entity_poly.pdbx_strand_id
1 'polypeptide(L)'
;MALIYGYSPVKDAVHRMRYGTDRVSYQGRYYLNPTVRTFTELPVNGEIVPTGEKVIGLPVFDTESGMQFQKERNIVPTLLILKQSEDKFLVYSLSGGP
;
A
#
# COMPACT_ATOMS: atom_id res chain seq x y z
N MET A 1 -8.57 -22.71 2.34
CA MET A 1 -7.12 -22.74 2.58
C MET A 1 -6.62 -21.30 2.44
N ALA A 2 -6.56 -20.55 3.53
CA ALA A 2 -6.17 -19.13 3.49
C ALA A 2 -4.65 -19.06 3.67
N LEU A 3 -3.92 -18.65 2.62
CA LEU A 3 -2.52 -18.29 2.74
C LEU A 3 -2.47 -16.94 3.47
N ILE A 4 -2.40 -17.00 4.80
CA ILE A 4 -2.07 -15.83 5.61
C ILE A 4 -0.61 -15.52 5.24
N TYR A 5 -0.39 -14.52 4.38
CA TYR A 5 0.93 -13.93 4.18
C TYR A 5 1.28 -13.18 5.46
N GLY A 6 1.69 -13.96 6.47
CA GLY A 6 2.08 -13.48 7.78
C GLY A 6 3.25 -12.53 7.64
N TYR A 7 3.03 -11.31 8.15
CA TYR A 7 4.07 -10.36 8.53
C TYR A 7 5.26 -11.11 9.14
N SER A 8 6.43 -11.03 8.48
CA SER A 8 7.67 -11.60 8.98
C SER A 8 8.64 -10.46 9.25
N PRO A 9 8.92 -10.14 10.53
CA PRO A 9 9.81 -9.05 10.91
C PRO A 9 11.19 -9.14 10.23
N VAL A 10 11.65 -10.37 9.97
CA VAL A 10 12.91 -10.66 9.31
C VAL A 10 12.87 -10.28 7.83
N LYS A 11 11.77 -10.58 7.12
CA LYS A 11 11.60 -10.19 5.71
C LYS A 11 11.53 -8.68 5.55
N ASP A 12 10.85 -7.98 6.46
CA ASP A 12 10.78 -6.53 6.46
C ASP A 12 12.14 -5.87 6.73
N ALA A 13 12.92 -6.41 7.68
CA ALA A 13 14.26 -5.91 7.98
C ALA A 13 15.21 -6.10 6.78
N VAL A 14 15.22 -7.28 6.17
CA VAL A 14 16.04 -7.56 4.97
C VAL A 14 15.60 -6.69 3.79
N HIS A 15 14.29 -6.46 3.63
CA HIS A 15 13.76 -5.59 2.59
C HIS A 15 14.19 -4.13 2.77
N ARG A 16 14.07 -3.58 3.99
CA ARG A 16 14.54 -2.22 4.29
C ARG A 16 16.05 -2.07 4.12
N MET A 17 16.84 -3.10 4.46
CA MET A 17 18.29 -3.07 4.22
C MET A 17 18.65 -3.06 2.74
N ARG A 18 17.88 -3.76 1.89
CA ARG A 18 18.20 -3.94 0.48
C ARG A 18 17.61 -2.86 -0.44
N TYR A 19 16.41 -2.38 -0.12
CA TYR A 19 15.63 -1.48 -0.99
C TYR A 19 15.15 -0.20 -0.27
N GLY A 20 15.47 -0.03 1.02
CA GLY A 20 14.95 1.09 1.79
C GLY A 20 13.42 1.14 1.77
N THR A 21 12.89 2.34 1.55
CA THR A 21 11.47 2.60 1.28
C THR A 21 11.14 2.69 -0.21
N ASP A 22 12.11 2.51 -1.12
CA ASP A 22 11.92 2.88 -2.54
C ASP A 22 11.03 1.93 -3.33
N ARG A 23 10.85 0.71 -2.80
CA ARG A 23 10.05 -0.36 -3.40
C ARG A 23 9.31 -1.11 -2.31
N VAL A 24 8.08 -1.53 -2.57
CA VAL A 24 7.35 -2.51 -1.73
C VAL A 24 6.60 -3.50 -2.61
N SER A 25 6.20 -4.64 -2.03
CA SER A 25 5.32 -5.60 -2.69
C SER A 25 4.00 -5.70 -1.95
N TYR A 26 2.90 -5.70 -2.69
CA TYR A 26 1.55 -5.80 -2.18
C TYR A 26 0.69 -6.53 -3.22
N GLN A 27 -0.11 -7.51 -2.76
CA GLN A 27 -0.97 -8.33 -3.61
C GLN A 27 -0.27 -8.88 -4.88
N GLY A 28 0.97 -9.36 -4.73
CA GLY A 28 1.76 -9.97 -5.82
C GLY A 28 2.32 -8.98 -6.84
N ARG A 29 2.16 -7.67 -6.61
CA ARG A 29 2.67 -6.60 -7.49
C ARG A 29 3.74 -5.79 -6.78
N TYR A 30 4.52 -5.04 -7.55
CA TYR A 30 5.55 -4.15 -7.02
C TYR A 30 5.11 -2.70 -7.15
N TYR A 31 5.35 -1.94 -6.09
CA TYR A 31 5.10 -0.51 -6.03
C TYR A 31 6.42 0.20 -5.79
N LEU A 32 6.62 1.33 -6.47
CA LEU A 32 7.90 2.04 -6.53
C LEU A 32 7.71 3.53 -6.24
N ASN A 33 8.83 4.20 -5.98
CA ASN A 33 8.95 5.66 -5.89
C ASN A 33 7.96 6.28 -4.88
N PRO A 34 8.10 5.95 -3.58
CA PRO A 34 7.23 6.52 -2.56
C PRO A 34 7.29 8.05 -2.60
N THR A 35 6.13 8.67 -2.51
CA THR A 35 6.04 10.10 -2.21
C THR A 35 5.36 10.28 -0.86
N VAL A 36 5.92 11.12 -0.01
CA VAL A 36 5.27 11.52 1.23
C VAL A 36 4.19 12.55 0.90
N ARG A 37 2.97 12.32 1.37
CA ARG A 37 1.81 13.19 1.20
C ARG A 37 1.09 13.39 2.52
N THR A 38 0.47 14.56 2.70
CA THR A 38 -0.54 14.75 3.75
C THR A 38 -1.90 14.26 3.30
N PHE A 39 -2.86 14.14 4.22
CA PHE A 39 -4.23 13.72 3.90
C PHE A 39 -4.86 14.56 2.78
N THR A 40 -4.66 15.88 2.80
CA THR A 40 -5.21 16.81 1.81
C THR A 40 -4.53 16.74 0.44
N GLU A 41 -3.36 16.12 0.35
CA GLU A 41 -2.58 15.97 -0.88
C GLU A 41 -2.77 14.60 -1.55
N LEU A 42 -3.60 13.73 -0.96
CA LEU A 42 -3.82 12.40 -1.51
C LEU A 42 -4.61 12.49 -2.83
N PRO A 43 -4.14 11.83 -3.90
CA PRO A 43 -4.78 11.86 -5.21
C PRO A 43 -5.96 10.88 -5.27
N VAL A 44 -6.86 10.94 -4.30
CA VAL A 44 -8.04 10.06 -4.19
C VAL A 44 -9.30 10.91 -4.02
N ASN A 45 -10.39 10.46 -4.62
CA ASN A 45 -11.68 11.09 -4.47
C ASN A 45 -12.48 10.31 -3.42
N GLY A 46 -12.63 10.90 -2.23
CA GLY A 46 -13.43 10.35 -1.14
C GLY A 46 -12.65 10.13 0.14
N GLU A 47 -13.36 9.62 1.16
CA GLU A 47 -12.75 9.24 2.43
C GLU A 47 -11.92 7.97 2.25
N ILE A 48 -10.72 7.96 2.84
CA ILE A 48 -9.89 6.77 2.92
C ILE A 48 -10.16 6.05 4.23
N VAL A 49 -10.24 4.73 4.15
CA VAL A 49 -10.46 3.83 5.28
C VAL A 49 -9.36 2.76 5.30
N PRO A 50 -9.01 2.23 6.48
CA PRO A 50 -8.02 1.17 6.57
C PRO A 50 -8.55 -0.12 5.91
N THR A 51 -7.74 -0.78 5.10
CA THR A 51 -8.12 -2.06 4.46
C THR A 51 -8.00 -3.26 5.41
N GLY A 52 -7.31 -3.07 6.55
CA GLY A 52 -6.94 -4.13 7.49
C GLY A 52 -5.61 -4.81 7.16
N GLU A 53 -5.04 -4.56 5.98
CA GLU A 53 -3.75 -5.10 5.56
C GLU A 53 -2.58 -4.19 6.00
N LYS A 54 -1.37 -4.76 6.02
CA LYS A 54 -0.13 -4.04 6.33
C LYS A 54 0.94 -4.34 5.30
N VAL A 55 1.72 -3.32 4.95
CA VAL A 55 2.91 -3.41 4.10
C VAL A 55 4.06 -2.76 4.85
N ILE A 56 5.20 -3.43 4.95
CA ILE A 56 6.39 -2.96 5.70
C ILE A 56 6.10 -2.51 7.15
N GLY A 57 5.08 -3.11 7.77
CA GLY A 57 4.58 -2.76 9.10
C GLY A 57 3.63 -1.56 9.16
N LEU A 58 3.36 -0.89 8.05
CA LEU A 58 2.45 0.26 7.94
C LEU A 58 1.07 -0.20 7.46
N PRO A 59 -0.03 0.34 8.03
CA PRO A 59 -1.38 0.01 7.60
C PRO A 59 -1.67 0.58 6.21
N VAL A 60 -2.35 -0.22 5.39
CA VAL A 60 -2.80 0.15 4.04
C VAL A 60 -4.15 0.84 4.13
N PHE A 61 -4.30 1.91 3.37
CA PHE A 61 -5.53 2.70 3.24
C PHE A 61 -5.99 2.70 1.78
N ASP A 62 -7.30 2.78 1.60
CA ASP A 62 -7.95 2.92 0.30
C ASP A 62 -9.32 3.58 0.45
N THR A 63 -9.97 3.97 -0.64
CA THR A 63 -11.36 4.42 -0.60
C THR A 63 -12.32 3.22 -0.58
N GLU A 64 -13.52 3.38 -0.02
CA GLU A 64 -14.53 2.33 -0.04
C GLU A 64 -14.86 1.87 -1.48
N SER A 65 -15.00 2.84 -2.40
CA SER A 65 -15.22 2.58 -3.81
C SER A 65 -14.04 1.86 -4.47
N GLY A 66 -12.81 2.18 -4.09
CA GLY A 66 -11.59 1.51 -4.53
C GLY A 66 -11.56 0.05 -4.10
N MET A 67 -11.84 -0.23 -2.83
CA MET A 67 -11.90 -1.60 -2.30
C MET A 67 -13.01 -2.42 -2.97
N GLN A 68 -14.19 -1.84 -3.16
CA GLN A 68 -15.29 -2.50 -3.85
C GLN A 68 -14.91 -2.84 -5.30
N PHE A 69 -14.34 -1.88 -6.04
CA PHE A 69 -13.94 -2.08 -7.42
C PHE A 69 -12.87 -3.18 -7.57
N GLN A 70 -11.87 -3.20 -6.69
CA GLN A 70 -10.84 -4.25 -6.66
C GLN A 70 -11.45 -5.64 -6.43
N LYS A 71 -12.39 -5.75 -5.51
CA LYS A 71 -13.07 -7.00 -5.20
C LYS A 71 -13.95 -7.50 -6.36
N GLU A 72 -14.70 -6.60 -6.99
CA GLU A 72 -15.59 -6.95 -8.10
C GLU A 72 -14.84 -7.32 -9.37
N ARG A 73 -13.70 -6.66 -9.63
CA ARG A 73 -12.92 -6.85 -10.86
C ARG A 73 -11.72 -7.77 -10.69
N ASN A 74 -11.43 -8.20 -9.46
CA ASN A 74 -10.23 -8.97 -9.11
C ASN A 74 -8.94 -8.30 -9.61
N ILE A 75 -8.82 -6.99 -9.37
CA ILE A 75 -7.65 -6.18 -9.74
C ILE A 75 -6.97 -5.61 -8.49
N VAL A 76 -5.73 -5.16 -8.66
CA VAL A 76 -4.95 -4.46 -7.63
C VAL A 76 -5.09 -2.94 -7.78
N PRO A 77 -4.83 -2.14 -6.73
CA PRO A 77 -4.90 -0.70 -6.84
C PRO A 77 -3.66 -0.15 -7.56
N THR A 78 -3.84 0.89 -8.38
CA THR A 78 -2.71 1.58 -9.04
C THR A 78 -1.85 2.35 -8.04
N LEU A 79 -2.46 2.82 -6.95
CA LEU A 79 -1.79 3.53 -5.87
C LEU A 79 -1.81 2.68 -4.61
N LEU A 80 -0.70 2.64 -3.89
CA LEU A 80 -0.63 2.03 -2.57
C LEU A 80 -0.40 3.14 -1.54
N ILE A 81 -1.37 3.33 -0.64
CA ILE A 81 -1.35 4.37 0.39
C ILE A 81 -1.05 3.71 1.74
N LEU A 82 0.07 4.07 2.35
CA LEU A 82 0.49 3.56 3.66
C LEU A 82 0.53 4.70 4.67
N LYS A 83 -0.13 4.55 5.82
CA LYS A 83 -0.08 5.58 6.88
C LYS A 83 1.23 5.46 7.68
N GLN A 84 2.05 6.50 7.64
CA GLN A 84 3.31 6.58 8.38
C GLN A 84 3.12 7.22 9.76
N SER A 85 2.32 8.28 9.85
CA SER A 85 1.93 8.96 11.10
C SER A 85 0.55 9.58 10.94
N GLU A 86 0.06 10.33 11.92
CA GLU A 86 -1.28 10.94 11.92
C GLU A 86 -1.59 11.69 10.61
N ASP A 87 -0.68 12.58 10.20
CA ASP A 87 -0.82 13.42 9.00
C ASP A 87 0.11 13.06 7.84
N LYS A 88 0.78 11.90 7.87
CA LYS A 88 1.74 11.52 6.81
C LYS A 88 1.43 10.16 6.23
N PHE A 89 1.39 10.13 4.91
CA PHE A 89 1.16 8.94 4.11
C PHE A 89 2.30 8.75 3.13
N LEU A 90 2.74 7.51 2.96
CA LEU A 90 3.58 7.11 1.84
C LEU A 90 2.67 6.62 0.72
N VAL A 91 2.72 7.30 -0.42
CA VAL A 91 1.97 6.93 -1.62
C VAL A 91 2.95 6.37 -2.63
N TYR A 92 2.73 5.13 -3.02
CA TYR A 92 3.50 4.47 -4.06
C TYR A 92 2.67 4.28 -5.32
N SER A 93 3.35 4.20 -6.47
CA SER A 93 2.73 3.86 -7.75
C SER A 93 3.07 2.44 -8.16
N LEU A 94 2.10 1.75 -8.76
CA LEU A 94 2.27 0.42 -9.33
C LEU A 94 3.33 0.42 -10.43
N SER A 95 4.28 -0.51 -10.35
CA SER A 95 5.31 -0.73 -11.37
C SER A 95 4.73 -1.47 -12.58
N GLY A 96 4.89 -0.91 -13.77
CA GLY A 96 4.64 -1.61 -15.04
C GLY A 96 3.35 -1.29 -15.79
N GLY A 97 2.66 -0.19 -15.45
CA GLY A 97 1.40 0.21 -16.08
C GLY A 97 0.19 -0.61 -15.60
N PRO A 98 -1.04 -0.10 -15.79
CA PRO A 98 -2.28 -0.77 -15.39
C PRO A 98 -2.47 -2.11 -16.11
#